data_AF-A0A090FNP3-F1
#
_entry.id   AF-A0A090FNP3-F1
#
_cell.length_a   1.000
_cell.length_b   1.000
_cell.length_c   1.000
_cell.angle_alpha   90.00
_cell.angle_beta   90.00
_cell.angle_gamma   90.00
#
_symmetry.space_group_name_H-M   'P 1'
#
loop_
_entity.id
_entity.type
_entity.pdbx_description
1 polymer ?
#
loop_
_entity_poly.entity_id
_entity_poly.type
_entity_poly.pdbx_seq_one_letter_code
_entity_poly.pdbx_strand_id
1 'polypeptide(L)'
;MLIAGPRFAPMMFNEPGVGFQVAGELYAVDDRALLRLDGIESIGSPGNWRVPIEVDPLEGGPSTVAQVYMKSRHLADPIHSGYLARYNDRRFVLPDGHPQIAR
;
A
#
# COMPACT_ATOMS: atom_id res chain seq x y z
N MET A 1 3.08 -7.97 0.12
CA MET A 1 2.90 -7.04 1.25
C MET A 1 3.43 -7.65 2.54
N LEU A 2 3.87 -6.86 3.51
CA LEU A 2 4.08 -7.28 4.91
C LEU A 2 3.65 -6.17 5.88
N ILE A 3 3.63 -6.46 7.18
CA ILE A 3 3.41 -5.48 8.25
C ILE A 3 4.76 -5.05 8.81
N ALA A 4 5.03 -3.75 8.83
CA ALA A 4 6.29 -3.22 9.34
C ALA A 4 6.16 -1.82 9.92
N GLY A 5 7.26 -1.38 10.54
CA GLY A 5 7.39 -0.05 11.11
C GLY A 5 6.75 0.07 12.50
N PRO A 6 6.95 1.21 13.17
CA PRO A 6 6.42 1.46 14.50
C PRO A 6 4.89 1.54 14.55
N ARG A 7 4.25 1.76 13.39
CA ARG A 7 2.80 1.90 13.26
C ARG A 7 2.09 0.64 12.78
N PHE A 8 2.79 -0.50 12.65
CA PHE A 8 2.23 -1.74 12.08
C PHE A 8 1.55 -1.49 10.72
N ALA A 9 2.19 -0.71 9.86
CA ALA A 9 1.63 -0.34 8.58
C ALA A 9 1.79 -1.49 7.56
N PRO A 10 0.79 -1.72 6.69
CA PRO A 10 1.00 -2.55 5.52
C PRO A 10 1.99 -1.87 4.57
N MET A 11 2.99 -2.60 4.11
CA MET A 11 3.97 -2.12 3.14
C MET A 11 4.03 -3.06 1.93
N MET A 12 3.88 -2.48 0.74
CA MET A 12 4.17 -3.11 -0.54
C MET A 12 5.58 -2.72 -0.96
N PHE A 13 6.37 -3.68 -1.45
CA PHE A 13 7.72 -3.41 -1.94
C PHE A 13 7.78 -3.45 -3.44
N ASN A 14 8.63 -2.60 -4.02
CA ASN A 14 8.93 -2.63 -5.45
C ASN A 14 9.95 -3.75 -5.75
N GLU A 15 9.55 -4.99 -5.47
CA GLU A 15 10.30 -6.22 -5.68
C GLU A 15 9.41 -7.24 -6.40
N PRO A 16 9.11 -7.03 -7.71
CA PRO A 16 8.22 -7.90 -8.46
C PRO A 16 8.69 -9.37 -8.47
N GLY A 17 7.74 -10.30 -8.42
CA GLY A 17 8.04 -11.74 -8.37
C GLY A 17 8.33 -12.30 -6.97
N VAL A 18 8.31 -11.46 -5.93
CA VAL A 18 8.54 -11.89 -4.55
C VAL A 18 7.26 -11.75 -3.71
N GLY A 19 6.94 -12.79 -2.93
CA GLY A 19 5.79 -12.82 -2.03
C GLY A 19 4.54 -13.41 -2.70
N PHE A 20 3.41 -12.70 -2.62
CA PHE A 20 2.11 -13.16 -3.11
C PHE A 20 1.45 -12.11 -4.01
N GLN A 21 0.51 -12.54 -4.85
CA GLN A 21 -0.48 -11.64 -5.43
C GLN A 21 -1.34 -11.05 -4.29
N VAL A 22 -1.44 -9.73 -4.28
CA VAL A 22 -2.13 -9.00 -3.20
C VAL A 22 -3.48 -8.55 -3.68
N ALA A 23 -4.53 -8.93 -2.94
CA ALA A 23 -5.87 -8.43 -3.16
C ALA A 23 -6.08 -7.09 -2.44
N GLY A 24 -6.71 -6.16 -3.15
CA GLY A 24 -7.04 -4.83 -2.65
C GLY A 24 -8.29 -4.28 -3.33
N GLU A 25 -8.46 -2.98 -3.22
CA GLU A 25 -9.59 -2.24 -3.77
C GLU A 25 -9.08 -1.28 -4.85
N LEU A 26 -9.84 -1.12 -5.94
CA LEU A 26 -9.53 -0.20 -7.03
C LEU A 26 -10.48 1.00 -6.95
N TYR A 27 -9.92 2.21 -6.98
CA TYR A 27 -10.67 3.46 -6.89
C TYR A 27 -10.36 4.39 -8.05
N ALA A 28 -11.40 5.05 -8.57
CA ALA A 28 -11.25 6.21 -9.43
C ALA A 28 -11.05 7.45 -8.55
N VAL A 29 -9.99 8.21 -8.81
CA VAL A 29 -9.65 9.43 -8.05
C VAL A 29 -9.31 10.56 -9.01
N ASP A 30 -9.59 11.80 -8.61
CA ASP A 30 -9.13 12.99 -9.33
C ASP A 30 -7.67 13.34 -8.96
N ASP A 31 -7.06 14.23 -9.75
CA ASP A 31 -5.66 14.65 -9.54
C ASP A 31 -5.44 15.27 -8.15
N ARG A 32 -6.45 15.96 -7.61
CA ARG A 32 -6.33 16.61 -6.29
C ARG A 32 -6.30 15.58 -5.16
N ALA A 33 -7.14 14.56 -5.24
CA ALA A 33 -7.13 13.44 -4.31
C ALA A 33 -5.82 12.65 -4.41
N LEU A 34 -5.37 12.43 -5.64
CA LEU A 34 -4.13 11.73 -5.91
C LEU A 34 -2.90 12.46 -5.34
N LEU A 35 -2.83 13.80 -5.47
CA LEU A 35 -1.79 14.62 -4.84
C LEU A 35 -1.83 14.58 -3.30
N ARG A 36 -3.01 14.49 -2.69
CA ARG A 36 -3.12 14.33 -1.22
C ARG A 36 -2.60 12.96 -0.77
N LEU A 37 -2.93 11.90 -1.52
CA LEU A 37 -2.44 10.55 -1.25
C LEU A 37 -0.91 10.48 -1.36
N ASP A 38 -0.32 11.16 -2.34
CA ASP A 38 1.14 11.26 -2.47
C ASP A 38 1.81 11.87 -1.23
N GLY A 39 1.20 12.90 -0.65
CA GLY A 39 1.67 13.50 0.60
C GLY A 39 1.60 12.52 1.78
N ILE A 40 0.49 11.80 1.93
CA ILE A 40 0.32 10.78 2.98
C ILE A 40 1.36 9.66 2.83
N GLU A 41 1.64 9.25 1.60
CA GLU A 41 2.57 8.17 1.28
C GLU A 41 4.03 8.60 1.16
N SER A 42 4.32 9.88 1.46
CA SER A 42 5.67 10.46 1.48
C SER A 42 6.38 10.38 0.13
N ILE A 43 5.65 10.48 -0.98
CA ILE A 43 6.23 10.52 -2.33
C ILE A 43 7.23 11.68 -2.46
N GLY A 44 8.37 11.39 -3.09
CA GLY A 44 9.51 12.30 -3.18
C GLY A 44 10.55 12.09 -2.07
N SER A 45 10.19 11.40 -0.98
CA SER A 45 11.16 10.93 0.01
C SER A 45 11.84 9.64 -0.46
N PRO A 46 13.14 9.44 -0.15
CA PRO A 46 13.85 8.22 -0.54
C PRO A 46 13.09 6.95 -0.12
N GLY A 47 12.98 6.01 -1.05
CA GLY A 47 12.32 4.73 -0.80
C GLY A 47 10.79 4.75 -0.85
N ASN A 48 10.14 5.83 -1.28
CA ASN A 48 8.69 5.89 -1.47
C ASN A 48 8.36 6.19 -2.94
N TRP A 49 7.57 5.31 -3.56
CA TRP A 49 7.24 5.40 -4.98
C TRP A 49 5.76 5.22 -5.22
N ARG A 50 5.26 5.89 -6.25
CA ARG A 50 3.99 5.56 -6.90
C ARG A 50 4.32 5.01 -8.27
N VAL A 51 3.87 3.80 -8.56
CA VAL A 51 4.16 3.11 -9.81
C VAL A 51 2.87 2.57 -10.44
N PRO A 52 2.78 2.53 -11.77
CA PRO A 52 1.71 1.82 -12.45
C PRO A 52 1.94 0.30 -12.33
N ILE A 53 0.86 -0.44 -12.07
CA ILE A 53 0.83 -1.91 -12.13
C ILE A 53 -0.39 -2.38 -12.91
N GLU A 54 -0.30 -3.56 -13.50
CA GLU A 54 -1.47 -4.29 -13.98
C GLU A 54 -2.21 -4.91 -12.78
N VAL A 55 -3.53 -4.82 -12.79
CA VAL A 55 -4.41 -5.42 -11.79
C VAL A 55 -5.49 -6.25 -12.46
N ASP A 56 -5.76 -7.42 -11.90
CA ASP A 56 -6.82 -8.32 -12.34
C ASP A 56 -8.05 -8.18 -11.43
N PRO A 57 -9.26 -8.00 -11.98
CA PRO A 57 -10.49 -8.00 -11.19
C PRO A 57 -10.75 -9.36 -10.52
N LEU A 58 -11.13 -9.35 -9.25
CA LEU A 58 -11.47 -10.58 -8.52
C LEU A 58 -12.79 -11.22 -8.97
N GLU A 59 -13.75 -10.41 -9.41
CA GLU A 59 -15.08 -10.87 -9.84
C GLU A 59 -15.18 -11.06 -11.37
N GLY A 60 -14.02 -11.08 -12.05
CA GLY A 60 -13.93 -11.17 -13.51
C GLY A 60 -14.04 -9.81 -14.21
N GLY A 61 -13.65 -9.80 -15.49
CA GLY A 61 -13.52 -8.58 -16.29
C GLY A 61 -12.09 -8.40 -16.82
N PRO A 62 -11.85 -7.39 -17.67
CA PRO A 62 -10.53 -7.12 -18.21
C PRO A 62 -9.59 -6.57 -17.14
N SER A 63 -8.33 -6.98 -17.21
CA SER A 63 -7.24 -6.36 -16.45
C SER A 63 -7.12 -4.88 -16.82
N THR A 64 -6.62 -4.08 -15.90
CA THR A 64 -6.38 -2.65 -16.13
C THR A 64 -5.09 -2.19 -15.46
N VAL A 65 -4.63 -1.00 -15.82
CA VAL A 65 -3.47 -0.38 -15.17
C VAL A 65 -3.95 0.56 -14.07
N ALA A 66 -3.41 0.38 -12.87
CA ALA A 66 -3.71 1.20 -11.70
C ALA A 66 -2.42 1.74 -11.08
N GLN A 67 -2.53 2.86 -10.35
CA GLN A 67 -1.43 3.39 -9.55
C GLN A 67 -1.41 2.69 -8.19
N VAL A 68 -0.22 2.31 -7.72
CA VAL A 68 -0.01 1.74 -6.39
C VAL A 68 1.18 2.41 -5.70
N TYR A 69 1.09 2.49 -4.37
CA TYR A 69 2.16 2.97 -3.51
C TYR A 69 3.06 1.82 -3.06
N MET A 70 4.36 1.97 -3.33
CA MET A 70 5.38 0.99 -2.97
C MET A 70 6.50 1.65 -2.16
N LYS A 71 7.15 0.86 -1.33
CA LYS A 71 8.23 1.28 -0.45
C LYS A 71 9.49 0.45 -0.68
N SER A 72 10.62 1.00 -0.30
CA SER A 72 11.88 0.27 -0.21
C SER A 72 11.85 -0.64 1.02
N ARG A 73 12.54 -1.77 0.93
CA ARG A 73 12.66 -2.71 2.04
C ARG A 73 13.34 -2.11 3.28
N HIS A 74 14.26 -1.16 3.11
CA HIS A 74 14.94 -0.54 4.24
C HIS A 74 14.01 0.30 5.14
N LEU A 75 12.82 0.71 4.66
CA LEU A 75 11.81 1.39 5.47
C LEU A 75 10.99 0.42 6.33
N ALA A 76 11.11 -0.88 6.09
CA ALA A 76 10.36 -1.90 6.81
C ALA A 76 11.13 -2.36 8.05
N ASP A 77 11.28 -1.46 9.04
CA ASP A 77 11.94 -1.76 10.30
C ASP A 77 11.13 -1.27 11.51
N PRO A 78 10.81 -2.14 12.48
CA PRO A 78 10.96 -3.60 12.44
C PRO A 78 9.91 -4.26 11.53
N ILE A 79 10.20 -5.48 11.07
CA ILE A 79 9.25 -6.34 10.38
C ILE A 79 8.42 -7.12 11.40
N HIS A 80 7.10 -7.08 11.28
CA HIS A 80 6.15 -7.72 12.20
C HIS A 80 5.43 -8.93 11.62
N SER A 81 5.65 -9.26 10.35
CA SER A 81 5.01 -10.40 9.68
C SER A 81 5.86 -10.97 8.54
N GLY A 82 5.50 -12.18 8.09
CA GLY A 82 5.86 -12.65 6.76
C GLY A 82 5.05 -11.96 5.65
N TYR A 83 5.13 -12.47 4.42
CA TYR A 83 4.33 -11.97 3.31
C TYR A 83 2.84 -12.25 3.49
N LEU A 84 2.01 -11.29 3.08
CA LEU A 84 0.56 -11.34 3.13
C LEU A 84 -0.03 -11.07 1.74
N ALA A 85 -1.06 -11.84 1.39
CA ALA A 85 -1.89 -11.63 0.19
C ALA A 85 -3.09 -10.71 0.45
N ARG A 86 -3.49 -10.53 1.72
CA ARG A 86 -4.61 -9.68 2.15
C ARG A 86 -4.24 -8.95 3.43
N TYR A 87 -4.69 -7.71 3.57
CA TYR A 87 -4.47 -6.91 4.76
C TYR A 87 -5.64 -7.06 5.73
N ASN A 88 -5.41 -7.72 6.87
CA ASN A 88 -6.42 -7.92 7.93
C ASN A 88 -5.85 -7.60 9.34
N ASP A 89 -4.70 -6.94 9.42
CA ASP A 89 -4.05 -6.63 10.70
C ASP A 89 -4.76 -5.46 11.40
N ARG A 90 -5.04 -5.60 12.70
CA ARG A 90 -5.79 -4.61 13.50
C ARG A 90 -4.90 -3.73 14.38
N ARG A 91 -3.58 -3.89 14.30
CA ARG A 91 -2.60 -3.13 15.12
C ARG A 91 -2.20 -1.80 14.49
N PHE A 92 -2.70 -1.47 13.29
CA PHE A 92 -2.30 -0.25 12.60
C PHE A 92 -2.66 1.01 13.40
N VAL A 93 -1.65 1.85 13.59
CA VAL A 93 -1.77 3.12 14.32
C VAL A 93 -1.74 4.27 13.32
N LEU A 94 -2.80 5.07 13.33
CA LEU A 94 -2.83 6.30 12.56
C LEU A 94 -1.85 7.32 13.14
N PRO A 95 -1.25 8.18 12.30
CA PRO A 95 -0.56 9.36 12.82
C PRO A 95 -1.52 10.20 13.66
N ASP A 96 -1.01 10.84 14.71
CA ASP A 96 -1.80 11.69 15.60
C ASP A 96 -2.64 12.71 14.80
N GLY A 97 -3.93 12.84 15.14
CA GLY A 97 -4.84 13.80 14.51
C GLY A 97 -5.68 13.27 13.34
N HIS A 98 -5.55 12.01 12.93
CA HIS A 98 -6.40 11.40 11.91
C HIS A 98 -7.45 10.45 12.51
N PRO A 99 -8.76 10.67 12.28
CA PRO A 99 -9.79 9.75 12.77
C PRO A 99 -9.69 8.40 12.06
N GLN A 100 -9.87 7.32 12.83
CA GLN A 100 -10.01 5.97 12.28
C GLN A 100 -11.39 5.86 11.62
N ILE A 101 -11.42 5.78 10.30
CA ILE A 101 -12.64 5.44 9.57
C ILE A 101 -12.93 3.97 9.87
N ALA A 102 -13.88 3.73 10.79
CA ALA A 102 -14.41 2.40 11.04
C ALA A 102 -15.09 1.91 9.75
N ARG A 103 -14.68 0.71 9.31
CA ARG A 103 -15.42 -0.06 8.30
C ARG A 103 -16.71 -0.59 8.91
#